data_AF-A0A9D7LZU5-F1
#
_entry.id   AF-A0A9D7LZU5-F1
#
_cell.length_a   1.000
_cell.length_b   1.000
_cell.length_c   1.000
_cell.angle_alpha   90.00
_cell.angle_beta   90.00
_cell.angle_gamma   90.00
#
_symmetry.space_group_name_H-M   'P 1'
#
loop_
_entity.id
_entity.type
_entity.pdbx_description
1 polymer ?
#
loop_
_entity_poly.entity_id
_entity_poly.type
_entity_poly.pdbx_seq_one_letter_code
_entity_poly.pdbx_strand_id
1 'polypeptide(L)'
;MVGYKKYLDLEIFEGEISSHEYPWHFHNCYTFILVEKGSISYEFQDKSIVVKADELFIIEPLKVHRNVISEHTVYKAVFIPQEYFKGLEKNEIVILKVNDSKLIDSVYSLFNQIKLKYRSKQLEETISQICKFIRDIRNEQDVVYHTSRSIVPRVNYDSTLDELVEAAHVSKFHFQRKFKKDYGLTIGQLKLQEKTIKAKDLLQNGRLSTDVAYELGFFDQSHFIKYFKKIWAIIPKSLDKSIIFLFLNPFIMNFGKK
;
A
#
# COMPACT_ATOMS: atom_id res chain seq x y z
N MET A 1 -5.35 0.46 -16.16
CA MET A 1 -5.87 1.58 -15.34
C MET A 1 -5.91 1.14 -13.88
N VAL A 2 -5.69 2.06 -12.92
CA VAL A 2 -5.86 1.75 -11.49
C VAL A 2 -7.00 2.62 -10.94
N GLY A 3 -8.08 1.97 -10.53
CA GLY A 3 -9.18 2.57 -9.80
C GLY A 3 -8.88 2.62 -8.31
N TYR A 4 -9.43 3.64 -7.63
CA TYR A 4 -9.28 3.85 -6.21
C TYR A 4 -10.62 4.23 -5.58
N LYS A 5 -10.91 3.67 -4.40
CA LYS A 5 -12.07 4.07 -3.60
C LYS A 5 -11.76 3.97 -2.11
N LYS A 6 -12.31 4.92 -1.34
CA LYS A 6 -12.31 4.91 0.13
C LYS A 6 -13.74 4.87 0.63
N TYR A 7 -13.99 4.07 1.66
CA TYR A 7 -15.24 4.09 2.41
C TYR A 7 -14.93 3.87 3.88
N LEU A 8 -15.40 4.80 4.73
CA LEU A 8 -14.87 4.97 6.09
C LEU A 8 -13.35 5.17 6.03
N ASP A 9 -12.57 4.40 6.76
CA ASP A 9 -11.11 4.35 6.76
C ASP A 9 -10.54 3.14 5.99
N LEU A 10 -11.40 2.31 5.38
CA LEU A 10 -11.00 1.24 4.47
C LEU A 10 -10.76 1.78 3.05
N GLU A 11 -9.71 1.29 2.40
CA GLU A 11 -9.38 1.68 1.04
C GLU A 11 -9.27 0.47 0.11
N ILE A 12 -9.71 0.62 -1.13
CA ILE A 12 -9.62 -0.40 -2.17
C ILE A 12 -9.01 0.14 -3.45
N PHE A 13 -8.25 -0.71 -4.12
CA PHE A 13 -7.66 -0.45 -5.43
C PHE A 13 -8.05 -1.58 -6.39
N GLU A 14 -8.41 -1.24 -7.62
CA GLU A 14 -8.66 -2.19 -8.72
C GLU A 14 -7.67 -1.85 -9.83
N GLY A 15 -6.76 -2.76 -10.16
CA GLY A 15 -5.73 -2.53 -11.15
C GLY A 15 -5.86 -3.48 -12.34
N GLU A 16 -5.79 -2.92 -13.55
CA GLU A 16 -5.54 -3.67 -14.78
C GLU A 16 -4.30 -3.08 -15.46
N ILE A 17 -3.20 -3.82 -15.44
CA ILE A 17 -1.88 -3.31 -15.79
C ILE A 17 -1.17 -4.30 -16.71
N SER A 18 -0.59 -3.84 -17.81
CA SER A 18 0.22 -4.68 -18.72
C SER A 18 1.66 -4.84 -18.24
N SER A 19 2.23 -3.79 -17.66
CA SER A 19 3.50 -3.83 -16.93
C SER A 19 3.66 -2.61 -16.03
N HIS A 20 4.27 -2.79 -14.87
CA HIS A 20 4.65 -1.70 -13.98
C HIS A 20 5.66 -2.19 -12.93
N GLU A 21 6.63 -1.33 -12.60
CA GLU A 21 7.53 -1.55 -11.47
C GLU A 21 7.29 -0.45 -10.44
N TYR A 22 6.67 -0.82 -9.32
CA TYR A 22 6.51 0.09 -8.19
C TYR A 22 7.88 0.30 -7.52
N PRO A 23 8.19 1.52 -7.04
CA PRO A 23 9.39 1.72 -6.23
C PRO A 23 9.29 0.92 -4.93
N TRP A 24 10.42 0.73 -4.25
CA TRP A 24 10.43 0.25 -2.85
C TRP A 24 9.57 1.17 -1.97
N HIS A 25 8.62 0.59 -1.25
CA HIS A 25 7.66 1.28 -0.39
C HIS A 25 7.15 0.34 0.72
N PHE A 26 6.23 0.85 1.55
CA PHE A 26 5.52 0.14 2.63
C PHE A 26 4.13 0.74 2.83
N HIS A 27 3.31 0.12 3.68
CA HIS A 27 1.98 0.64 4.04
C HIS A 27 1.79 0.61 5.55
N ASN A 28 1.06 1.57 6.12
CA ASN A 28 0.80 1.63 7.58
C ASN A 28 -0.34 0.71 8.04
N CYS A 29 -0.81 -0.18 7.16
CA CYS A 29 -2.00 -1.00 7.33
C CYS A 29 -1.73 -2.38 6.75
N TYR A 30 -2.62 -3.34 7.04
CA TYR A 30 -2.58 -4.63 6.36
C TYR A 30 -3.07 -4.46 4.93
N THR A 31 -2.38 -5.11 4.00
CA THR A 31 -2.77 -5.10 2.58
C THR A 31 -3.11 -6.52 2.15
N PHE A 32 -4.32 -6.70 1.63
CA PHE A 32 -4.83 -7.95 1.09
C PHE A 32 -4.93 -7.80 -0.42
N ILE A 33 -4.23 -8.64 -1.18
CA ILE A 33 -4.17 -8.55 -2.64
C ILE A 33 -4.68 -9.84 -3.26
N LEU A 34 -5.69 -9.71 -4.11
CA LEU A 34 -6.27 -10.76 -4.93
C LEU A 34 -5.81 -10.55 -6.37
N VAL A 35 -5.22 -11.56 -6.98
CA VAL A 35 -4.90 -11.54 -8.42
C VAL A 35 -6.00 -12.29 -9.16
N GLU A 36 -6.71 -11.62 -10.07
CA GLU A 36 -7.79 -12.19 -10.88
C GLU A 36 -7.26 -12.74 -12.22
N LYS A 37 -6.15 -12.19 -12.71
CA LYS A 37 -5.49 -12.63 -13.95
C LYS A 37 -4.02 -12.26 -13.91
N GLY A 38 -3.15 -13.08 -14.51
CA GLY A 38 -1.72 -12.81 -14.62
C GLY A 38 -0.98 -13.10 -13.32
N SER A 39 0.04 -12.30 -13.02
CA SER A 39 0.84 -12.45 -11.79
C SER A 39 1.50 -11.14 -11.34
N ILE A 40 1.78 -11.06 -10.04
CA ILE A 40 2.55 -9.97 -9.42
C ILE A 40 3.73 -10.59 -8.67
N SER A 41 4.94 -10.09 -8.94
CA SER A 41 6.13 -10.42 -8.17
C SER A 41 6.31 -9.39 -7.04
N TYR A 42 6.16 -9.84 -5.80
CA TYR A 42 6.44 -9.07 -4.60
C TYR A 42 7.87 -9.30 -4.16
N GLU A 43 8.71 -8.31 -4.38
CA GLU A 43 10.09 -8.37 -3.99
C GLU A 43 10.31 -7.71 -2.64
N PHE A 44 10.90 -8.49 -1.75
CA PHE A 44 11.49 -8.06 -0.50
C PHE A 44 13.02 -8.09 -0.69
N GLN A 45 13.77 -7.57 0.28
CA GLN A 45 15.20 -7.46 0.08
C GLN A 45 15.94 -8.80 -0.01
N ASP A 46 15.40 -9.82 0.63
CA ASP A 46 16.02 -11.15 0.78
C ASP A 46 15.25 -12.25 0.04
N LYS A 47 14.08 -11.94 -0.53
CA LYS A 47 13.24 -12.90 -1.22
C LYS A 47 12.33 -12.22 -2.23
N SER A 48 11.86 -13.00 -3.20
CA SER A 48 10.74 -12.62 -4.05
C SER A 48 9.63 -13.66 -3.93
N ILE A 49 8.39 -13.21 -3.93
CA ILE A 49 7.20 -14.04 -3.87
C ILE A 49 6.34 -13.70 -5.09
N VAL A 50 6.10 -14.69 -5.95
CA VAL A 50 5.17 -14.53 -7.09
C VAL A 50 3.77 -14.97 -6.65
N VAL A 51 2.82 -14.08 -6.87
CA VAL A 51 1.39 -14.27 -6.60
C VAL A 51 0.68 -14.34 -7.95
N LYS A 52 0.00 -15.45 -8.21
CA LYS A 52 -0.68 -15.76 -9.47
C LYS A 52 -2.19 -15.60 -9.33
N ALA A 53 -2.90 -15.68 -10.45
CA ALA A 53 -4.36 -15.72 -10.48
C ALA A 53 -4.93 -16.71 -9.45
N ASP A 54 -6.01 -16.30 -8.79
CA ASP A 54 -6.72 -17.02 -7.73
C ASP A 54 -5.94 -17.21 -6.41
N GLU A 55 -4.75 -16.59 -6.28
CA GLU A 55 -4.04 -16.54 -4.99
C GLU A 55 -4.34 -15.23 -4.23
N LEU A 56 -4.44 -15.34 -2.91
CA LEU A 56 -4.47 -14.20 -1.99
C LEU A 56 -3.06 -13.97 -1.42
N PHE A 57 -2.63 -12.72 -1.43
CA PHE A 57 -1.42 -12.29 -0.75
C PHE A 57 -1.74 -11.28 0.34
N ILE A 58 -1.16 -11.47 1.51
CA ILE A 58 -1.33 -10.58 2.67
C ILE A 58 0.04 -10.02 3.03
N ILE A 59 0.12 -8.70 3.20
CA ILE A 59 1.32 -7.99 3.64
C ILE A 59 1.00 -7.29 4.96
N GLU A 60 1.84 -7.54 5.97
CA GLU A 60 1.77 -6.85 7.25
C GLU A 60 2.22 -5.37 7.16
N PRO A 61 1.73 -4.50 8.06
CA PRO A 61 2.12 -3.10 8.08
C PRO A 61 3.64 -2.91 8.14
N LEU A 62 4.08 -1.79 7.57
CA LEU A 62 5.44 -1.26 7.66
C LEU A 62 6.51 -2.24 7.11
N LYS A 63 6.08 -3.20 6.30
CA LYS A 63 6.99 -4.08 5.57
C LYS A 63 7.41 -3.45 4.25
N VAL A 64 8.72 -3.28 4.07
CA VAL A 64 9.27 -2.71 2.84
C VAL A 64 9.29 -3.76 1.73
N HIS A 65 8.68 -3.42 0.60
CA HIS A 65 8.57 -4.28 -0.58
C HIS A 65 8.47 -3.45 -1.86
N ARG A 66 8.61 -4.10 -3.02
CA ARG A 66 8.21 -3.55 -4.32
C ARG A 66 7.39 -4.56 -5.11
N ASN A 67 6.50 -4.06 -5.96
CA ASN A 67 5.65 -4.88 -6.80
C ASN A 67 6.14 -4.77 -8.24
N VAL A 68 6.37 -5.91 -8.89
CA VAL A 68 6.80 -5.98 -10.29
C VAL A 68 5.75 -6.76 -11.07
N ILE A 69 5.16 -6.08 -12.05
CA ILE A 69 4.18 -6.63 -12.98
C ILE A 69 4.83 -6.65 -14.35
N SER A 70 5.01 -7.85 -14.91
CA SER A 70 5.70 -8.08 -16.18
C SER A 70 4.79 -8.61 -17.29
N GLU A 71 3.50 -8.83 -16.98
CA GLU A 71 2.48 -9.32 -17.91
C GLU A 71 1.11 -8.68 -17.64
N HIS A 72 0.15 -8.89 -18.55
CA HIS A 72 -1.24 -8.42 -18.36
C HIS A 72 -1.85 -9.03 -17.09
N THR A 73 -2.05 -8.16 -16.10
CA THR A 73 -2.45 -8.55 -14.75
C THR A 73 -3.66 -7.73 -14.31
N VAL A 74 -4.65 -8.43 -13.77
CA VAL A 74 -5.84 -7.85 -13.14
C VAL A 74 -5.78 -8.20 -11.67
N TYR A 75 -5.89 -7.21 -10.80
CA TYR A 75 -5.81 -7.41 -9.35
C TYR A 75 -6.71 -6.46 -8.57
N LYS A 76 -7.05 -6.88 -7.36
CA LYS A 76 -7.77 -6.09 -6.36
C LYS A 76 -6.94 -6.04 -5.09
N ALA A 77 -6.86 -4.87 -4.47
CA ALA A 77 -6.19 -4.72 -3.19
C ALA A 77 -7.13 -4.03 -2.18
N VAL A 78 -7.22 -4.58 -0.97
CA VAL A 78 -7.92 -3.99 0.17
C VAL A 78 -6.88 -3.59 1.21
N PHE A 79 -6.95 -2.36 1.68
CA PHE A 79 -6.09 -1.79 2.71
C PHE A 79 -6.93 -1.60 3.98
N ILE A 80 -6.55 -2.32 5.03
CA ILE A 80 -7.32 -2.41 6.27
C ILE A 80 -6.47 -1.85 7.42
N PRO A 81 -6.87 -0.74 8.06
CA PRO A 81 -6.15 -0.15 9.19
C PRO A 81 -5.91 -1.16 10.32
N GLN A 82 -4.81 -0.98 11.06
CA GLN A 82 -4.38 -1.90 12.12
C GLN A 82 -5.41 -2.00 13.25
N GLU A 83 -6.23 -0.95 13.40
CA GLU A 83 -7.26 -0.80 14.41
C GLU A 83 -8.38 -1.85 14.29
N TYR A 84 -8.59 -2.41 13.10
CA TYR A 84 -9.55 -3.49 12.85
C TYR A 84 -9.06 -4.85 13.34
N PHE A 85 -7.76 -4.99 13.61
CA PHE A 85 -7.13 -6.24 14.01
C PHE A 85 -6.83 -6.28 15.52
N LYS A 86 -7.50 -5.42 16.31
CA LYS A 86 -7.40 -5.41 17.77
C LYS A 86 -7.87 -6.76 18.34
N GLY A 87 -6.99 -7.44 19.09
CA GLY A 87 -7.26 -8.76 19.65
C GLY A 87 -6.66 -9.92 18.86
N LEU A 88 -6.03 -9.65 17.71
CA LEU A 88 -4.97 -10.52 17.20
C LEU A 88 -3.65 -10.13 17.87
N GLU A 89 -2.80 -11.08 18.27
CA GLU A 89 -1.45 -10.74 18.72
C GLU A 89 -0.69 -10.08 17.55
N LYS A 90 0.23 -9.15 17.85
CA LYS A 90 1.01 -8.38 16.85
C LYS A 90 1.71 -9.24 15.78
N ASN A 91 1.90 -10.53 16.05
CA ASN A 91 2.59 -11.50 15.22
C ASN A 91 1.64 -12.50 14.52
N GLU A 92 0.32 -12.31 14.60
CA GLU A 92 -0.68 -13.25 14.06
C GLU A 92 -1.00 -13.05 12.58
N ILE A 93 -0.72 -11.89 11.99
CA ILE A 93 -0.82 -11.69 10.54
C ILE A 93 0.54 -11.17 10.06
N VAL A 94 1.24 -12.04 9.34
CA VAL A 94 2.54 -11.73 8.72
C VAL A 94 2.37 -11.77 7.21
N ILE A 95 3.47 -11.85 6.46
CA ILE A 95 3.37 -12.08 5.02
C ILE A 95 2.83 -13.48 4.76
N LEU A 96 1.68 -13.58 4.10
CA LEU A 96 1.02 -14.84 3.79
C LEU A 96 0.72 -14.92 2.30
N LYS A 97 0.99 -16.07 1.69
CA LYS A 97 0.43 -16.42 0.38
C LYS A 97 -0.51 -17.60 0.58
N VAL A 98 -1.78 -17.40 0.23
CA VAL A 98 -2.85 -18.30 0.62
C VAL A 98 -3.66 -18.70 -0.61
N ASN A 99 -3.97 -19.99 -0.70
CA ASN A 99 -4.89 -20.57 -1.68
C ASN A 99 -6.01 -21.32 -0.93
N ASP A 100 -6.70 -20.61 -0.04
CA ASP A 100 -7.86 -21.09 0.70
C ASP A 100 -9.10 -20.34 0.22
N SER A 101 -10.05 -21.08 -0.36
CA SER A 101 -11.23 -20.49 -0.99
C SER A 101 -12.10 -19.72 0.00
N LYS A 102 -12.24 -20.18 1.26
CA LYS A 102 -13.08 -19.51 2.26
C LYS A 102 -12.52 -18.14 2.64
N LEU A 103 -11.20 -18.06 2.82
CA LEU A 103 -10.54 -16.78 3.08
C LEU A 103 -10.64 -15.86 1.86
N ILE A 104 -10.33 -16.37 0.66
CA ILE A 104 -10.42 -15.61 -0.59
C ILE A 104 -11.83 -15.03 -0.79
N ASP A 105 -12.87 -15.86 -0.65
CA ASP A 105 -14.28 -15.45 -0.78
C ASP A 105 -14.65 -14.38 0.25
N SER A 106 -14.12 -14.48 1.48
CA SER A 106 -14.35 -13.48 2.51
C SER A 106 -13.71 -12.14 2.19
N VAL A 107 -12.52 -12.13 1.58
CA VAL A 107 -11.85 -10.91 1.12
C VAL A 107 -12.60 -10.30 -0.07
N TYR A 108 -13.08 -11.10 -1.02
CA TYR A 108 -13.97 -10.63 -2.10
C TYR A 108 -15.28 -10.05 -1.56
N SER A 109 -15.88 -10.69 -0.54
CA SER A 109 -17.07 -10.18 0.13
C SER A 109 -16.81 -8.82 0.76
N LEU A 110 -15.72 -8.68 1.53
CA LEU A 110 -15.32 -7.38 2.11
C LEU A 110 -15.12 -6.31 1.02
N PHE A 111 -14.43 -6.65 -0.06
CA PHE A 111 -14.22 -5.76 -1.20
C PHE A 111 -15.56 -5.23 -1.75
N ASN A 112 -16.52 -6.13 -1.98
CA ASN A 112 -17.85 -5.78 -2.48
C ASN A 112 -18.65 -4.95 -1.47
N GLN A 113 -18.59 -5.28 -0.18
CA GLN A 113 -19.25 -4.51 0.88
C GLN A 113 -18.72 -3.08 0.96
N ILE A 114 -17.40 -2.87 0.83
CA ILE A 114 -16.78 -1.53 0.74
C ILE A 114 -17.30 -0.80 -0.50
N LYS A 115 -17.34 -1.47 -1.66
CA LYS A 115 -17.81 -0.88 -2.92
C LYS A 115 -19.28 -0.48 -2.84
N LEU A 116 -20.11 -1.27 -2.16
CA LEU A 116 -21.54 -1.05 -1.96
C LEU A 116 -21.88 -0.22 -0.70
N LYS A 117 -20.87 0.23 0.05
CA LYS A 117 -21.02 1.10 1.24
C LYS A 117 -21.90 0.48 2.34
N TYR A 118 -21.64 -0.77 2.69
CA TYR A 118 -22.34 -1.47 3.78
C TYR A 118 -22.07 -0.81 5.15
N ARG A 119 -22.88 -1.10 6.17
CA ARG A 119 -22.70 -0.50 7.50
C ARG A 119 -21.39 -0.94 8.14
N SER A 120 -20.78 -0.08 8.97
CA SER A 120 -19.51 -0.37 9.66
C SER A 120 -19.52 -1.72 10.38
N LYS A 121 -20.61 -2.03 11.09
CA LYS A 121 -20.77 -3.30 11.81
C LYS A 121 -20.61 -4.53 10.90
N GLN A 122 -21.17 -4.49 9.68
CA GLN A 122 -21.09 -5.62 8.74
C GLN A 122 -19.66 -5.79 8.19
N LEU A 123 -18.97 -4.68 7.97
CA LEU A 123 -17.57 -4.67 7.56
C LEU A 123 -16.68 -5.24 8.67
N GLU A 124 -16.90 -4.82 9.92
CA GLU A 124 -16.20 -5.32 11.11
C GLU A 124 -16.44 -6.82 11.33
N GLU A 125 -17.68 -7.29 11.18
CA GLU A 125 -18.03 -8.72 11.25
C GLU A 125 -17.27 -9.53 10.19
N THR A 126 -17.22 -9.04 8.95
CA THR A 126 -16.49 -9.70 7.85
C THR A 126 -14.98 -9.70 8.10
N ILE A 127 -14.42 -8.60 8.59
CA ILE A 127 -12.99 -8.53 8.95
C ILE A 127 -12.68 -9.50 10.10
N SER A 128 -13.55 -9.59 11.12
CA SER A 128 -13.41 -10.55 12.21
C SER A 128 -13.41 -12.00 11.71
N GLN A 129 -14.28 -12.32 10.74
CA GLN A 129 -14.29 -13.63 10.08
C GLN A 129 -12.99 -13.91 9.31
N ILE A 130 -12.49 -12.93 8.54
CA ILE A 130 -11.18 -13.00 7.87
C ILE A 130 -10.06 -13.30 8.88
N CYS A 131 -10.06 -12.60 10.02
CA CYS A 131 -9.07 -12.81 11.08
C CYS A 131 -9.10 -14.24 11.61
N LYS A 132 -10.30 -14.82 11.80
CA LYS A 132 -10.46 -16.22 12.21
C LYS A 132 -9.85 -17.18 11.19
N PHE A 133 -10.18 -17.01 9.90
CA PHE A 133 -9.61 -17.86 8.85
C PHE A 133 -8.09 -17.78 8.79
N ILE A 134 -7.52 -16.59 8.93
CA ILE A 134 -6.06 -16.43 8.96
C ILE A 134 -5.44 -17.20 10.14
N ARG A 135 -6.04 -17.13 11.34
CA ARG A 135 -5.58 -17.91 12.50
C ARG A 135 -5.62 -19.41 12.24
N ASP A 136 -6.72 -19.89 11.66
CA ASP A 136 -6.89 -21.31 11.38
C ASP A 136 -5.82 -21.80 10.38
N ILE A 137 -5.56 -21.02 9.32
CA ILE A 137 -4.60 -21.32 8.25
C ILE A 137 -3.14 -21.24 8.73
N ARG A 138 -2.79 -20.29 9.61
CA ARG A 138 -1.40 -20.13 10.08
C ARG A 138 -0.85 -21.31 10.88
N ASN A 139 -1.70 -22.21 11.37
CA ASN A 139 -1.24 -23.43 12.00
C ASN A 139 -0.51 -24.36 11.01
N GLU A 140 -0.62 -24.09 9.71
CA GLU A 140 0.09 -24.79 8.63
C GLU A 140 1.34 -23.98 8.22
N GLN A 141 2.54 -24.56 8.34
CA GLN A 141 3.82 -23.81 8.18
C GLN A 141 4.10 -23.31 6.75
N ASP A 142 3.47 -23.89 5.73
CA ASP A 142 3.82 -23.65 4.31
C ASP A 142 3.26 -22.34 3.71
N VAL A 143 2.39 -21.63 4.42
CA VAL A 143 1.75 -20.38 3.95
C VAL A 143 2.43 -19.12 4.46
N VAL A 144 3.36 -19.26 5.43
CA VAL A 144 3.97 -18.16 6.17
C VAL A 144 5.34 -17.79 5.60
N TYR A 145 5.53 -16.52 5.25
CA TYR A 145 6.81 -16.01 4.78
C TYR A 145 7.45 -15.08 5.81
N HIS A 146 8.60 -15.49 6.34
CA HIS A 146 9.41 -14.65 7.24
C HIS A 146 10.46 -13.85 6.46
N THR A 147 10.41 -12.53 6.50
CA THR A 147 11.46 -11.67 5.93
C THR A 147 12.50 -11.33 7.00
N SER A 148 13.78 -11.27 6.61
CA SER A 148 14.92 -11.03 7.51
C SER A 148 14.99 -9.62 8.11
N ARG A 149 14.09 -8.70 7.70
CA ARG A 149 14.20 -7.28 8.04
C ARG A 149 13.17 -6.79 9.04
N SER A 150 13.66 -5.87 9.86
CA SER A 150 12.87 -5.11 10.82
C SER A 150 11.84 -4.26 10.10
N ILE A 151 10.71 -4.11 10.78
CA ILE A 151 9.67 -3.13 10.47
C ILE A 151 10.31 -1.73 10.37
N VAL A 152 9.93 -0.92 9.37
CA VAL A 152 10.47 0.45 9.26
C VAL A 152 10.11 1.28 10.50
N PRO A 153 11.04 2.08 11.03
CA PRO A 153 10.75 2.95 12.16
C PRO A 153 9.84 4.10 11.71
N ARG A 154 9.02 4.59 12.63
CA ARG A 154 8.31 5.85 12.42
C ARG A 154 9.32 6.99 12.44
N VAL A 155 9.29 7.83 11.40
CA VAL A 155 10.15 9.00 11.28
C VAL A 155 9.28 10.19 10.94
N ASN A 156 9.47 11.31 11.64
CA ASN A 156 8.83 12.56 11.25
C ASN A 156 9.48 13.05 9.94
N TYR A 157 8.67 13.28 8.92
CA TYR A 157 9.16 13.71 7.61
C TYR A 157 9.76 15.13 7.63
N ASP A 158 9.54 15.90 8.68
CA ASP A 158 10.14 17.22 8.86
C ASP A 158 11.51 17.17 9.56
N SER A 159 11.83 16.07 10.26
CA SER A 159 13.09 15.97 10.99
C SER A 159 14.31 16.04 10.07
N THR A 160 15.32 16.82 10.45
CA THR A 160 16.57 16.89 9.67
C THR A 160 17.33 15.57 9.75
N LEU A 161 18.21 15.31 8.77
CA LEU A 161 19.05 14.12 8.85
C LEU A 161 20.01 14.18 10.05
N ASP A 162 20.42 15.37 10.45
CA ASP A 162 21.32 15.55 11.59
C ASP A 162 20.62 15.24 12.91
N GLU A 163 19.36 15.65 13.10
CA GLU A 163 18.51 15.22 14.24
C GLU A 163 18.38 13.69 14.34
N LEU A 164 18.24 13.00 13.20
CA LEU A 164 18.12 11.54 13.16
C LEU A 164 19.45 10.83 13.44
N VAL A 165 20.58 11.45 13.11
CA VAL A 165 21.93 10.89 13.28
C VAL A 165 22.45 11.12 14.70
N GLU A 166 22.14 12.26 15.31
CA GLU A 166 22.57 12.63 16.66
C GLU A 166 22.11 11.58 17.69
N ALA A 167 20.89 11.06 17.54
CA ALA A 167 20.36 9.99 18.36
C ALA A 167 21.10 8.64 18.23
N ALA A 168 21.92 8.45 17.19
CA ALA A 168 22.56 7.17 16.86
C ALA A 168 24.07 7.13 17.14
N HIS A 169 24.70 8.25 17.55
CA HIS A 169 26.14 8.36 17.85
C HIS A 169 27.09 7.79 16.77
N VAL A 170 26.72 7.91 15.49
CA VAL A 170 27.52 7.45 14.34
C VAL A 170 27.69 8.57 13.30
N SER A 171 28.65 8.43 12.39
CA SER A 171 28.75 9.37 11.27
C SER A 171 27.52 9.29 10.37
N LYS A 172 27.11 10.43 9.79
CA LYS A 172 25.97 10.56 8.86
C LYS A 172 26.02 9.53 7.72
N PHE A 173 27.21 9.31 7.15
CA PHE A 173 27.40 8.35 6.07
C PHE A 173 27.27 6.90 6.54
N HIS A 174 27.77 6.57 7.74
CA HIS A 174 27.57 5.25 8.32
C HIS A 174 26.09 5.00 8.63
N PHE A 175 25.41 5.98 9.22
CA PHE A 175 23.98 5.93 9.51
C PHE A 175 23.15 5.66 8.27
N GLN A 176 23.34 6.42 7.18
CA GLN A 176 22.58 6.24 5.94
C GLN A 176 22.78 4.85 5.32
N ARG A 177 24.03 4.36 5.27
CA ARG A 177 24.33 3.02 4.74
C ARG A 177 23.71 1.94 5.60
N LYS A 178 23.87 2.06 6.93
CA LYS A 178 23.28 1.12 7.89
C LYS A 178 21.76 1.15 7.81
N PHE A 179 21.12 2.31 7.75
CA PHE A 179 19.66 2.45 7.62
C PHE A 179 19.13 1.75 6.36
N LYS A 180 19.76 1.97 5.20
CA LYS A 180 19.39 1.27 3.96
C LYS A 180 19.60 -0.24 4.07
N LYS A 181 20.69 -0.68 4.72
CA LYS A 181 20.94 -2.09 5.03
C LYS A 181 20.00 -2.64 6.13
N ASP A 182 19.47 -1.79 6.98
CA ASP A 182 18.46 -2.03 8.02
C ASP A 182 17.11 -2.42 7.40
N TYR A 183 16.59 -1.47 6.61
CA TYR A 183 15.18 -1.36 6.31
C TYR A 183 14.84 -1.40 4.81
N GLY A 184 15.85 -1.31 3.93
CA GLY A 184 15.67 -1.41 2.47
C GLY A 184 15.32 -0.10 1.77
N LEU A 185 15.07 0.95 2.56
CA LEU A 185 14.89 2.32 2.09
C LEU A 185 16.02 3.22 2.58
N THR A 186 16.36 4.24 1.80
CA THR A 186 17.09 5.39 2.35
C THR A 186 16.17 6.22 3.24
N ILE A 187 16.74 7.00 4.16
CA ILE A 187 15.97 7.93 5.00
C ILE A 187 15.20 8.94 4.14
N GLY A 188 15.81 9.42 3.05
CA GLY A 188 15.13 10.30 2.10
C GLY A 188 13.91 9.65 1.47
N GLN A 189 13.99 8.37 1.07
CA GLN A 189 12.85 7.62 0.56
C GLN A 189 11.76 7.44 1.62
N LEU A 190 12.13 7.09 2.86
CA LEU A 190 11.18 6.95 3.97
C LEU A 190 10.43 8.28 4.20
N LYS A 191 11.17 9.39 4.36
CA LYS A 191 10.58 10.73 4.56
C LYS A 191 9.65 11.11 3.41
N LEU A 192 10.07 10.85 2.18
CA LEU A 192 9.27 11.21 1.01
C LEU A 192 8.01 10.34 0.90
N GLN A 193 8.08 9.08 1.32
CA GLN A 193 6.92 8.21 1.42
C GLN A 193 5.95 8.68 2.50
N GLU A 194 6.42 9.02 3.71
CA GLU A 194 5.61 9.61 4.79
C GLU A 194 4.92 10.90 4.33
N LYS A 195 5.63 11.77 3.58
CA LYS A 195 5.00 12.94 2.93
C LYS A 195 3.86 12.53 2.01
N THR A 196 4.02 11.50 1.17
CA THR A 196 2.92 11.08 0.29
C THR A 196 1.75 10.45 1.03
N ILE A 197 1.98 9.76 2.15
CA ILE A 197 0.92 9.26 3.02
C ILE A 197 0.12 10.44 3.57
N LYS A 198 0.80 11.49 4.06
CA LYS A 198 0.15 12.71 4.53
C LYS A 198 -0.56 13.46 3.39
N ALA A 199 0.04 13.52 2.21
CA ALA A 199 -0.56 14.13 1.04
C ALA A 199 -1.88 13.44 0.66
N LYS A 200 -1.92 12.10 0.69
CA LYS A 200 -3.13 11.32 0.41
C LYS A 200 -4.26 11.69 1.37
N ASP A 201 -3.96 11.79 2.66
CA ASP A 201 -4.91 12.23 3.70
C ASP A 201 -5.44 13.65 3.42
N LEU A 202 -4.56 14.61 3.15
CA LEU A 202 -4.97 15.99 2.84
C LEU A 202 -5.85 16.09 1.58
N LEU A 203 -5.48 15.37 0.51
CA LEU A 203 -6.25 15.35 -0.74
C LEU A 203 -7.65 14.74 -0.55
N GLN A 204 -7.75 13.64 0.21
CA GLN A 204 -9.04 13.01 0.54
C GLN A 204 -9.95 13.93 1.38
N ASN A 205 -9.36 14.88 2.10
CA ASN A 205 -10.05 15.93 2.84
C ASN A 205 -10.35 17.18 1.98
N GLY A 206 -10.16 17.10 0.66
CA GLY A 206 -10.56 18.14 -0.30
C GLY A 206 -9.55 19.27 -0.48
N ARG A 207 -8.30 19.09 0.01
CA ARG A 207 -7.23 20.08 -0.21
C ARG A 207 -6.76 20.05 -1.66
N LEU A 208 -6.41 21.22 -2.20
CA LEU A 208 -5.87 21.34 -3.56
C LEU A 208 -4.47 20.74 -3.64
N SER A 209 -4.17 20.07 -4.76
CA SER A 209 -2.86 19.44 -4.98
C SER A 209 -1.70 20.45 -4.96
N THR A 210 -1.94 21.70 -5.34
CA THR A 210 -0.96 22.80 -5.27
C THR A 210 -0.59 23.10 -3.82
N ASP A 211 -1.60 23.24 -2.96
CA ASP A 211 -1.43 23.61 -1.55
C ASP A 211 -0.76 22.47 -0.79
N VAL A 212 -1.17 21.23 -1.08
CA VAL A 212 -0.56 20.02 -0.50
C VAL A 212 0.91 19.91 -0.89
N ALA A 213 1.27 20.20 -2.15
CA ALA A 213 2.67 20.18 -2.58
C ALA A 213 3.51 21.21 -1.82
N TYR A 214 2.99 22.43 -1.65
CA TYR A 214 3.65 23.50 -0.92
C TYR A 214 3.78 23.20 0.58
N GLU A 215 2.68 22.82 1.24
CA GLU A 215 2.60 22.52 2.68
C GLU A 215 3.56 21.39 3.08
N LEU A 216 3.70 20.37 2.24
CA LEU A 216 4.59 19.23 2.50
C LEU A 216 6.02 19.46 2.00
N GLY A 217 6.34 20.67 1.54
CA GLY A 217 7.69 21.04 1.09
C GLY A 217 8.20 20.21 -0.08
N PHE A 218 7.33 19.89 -1.05
CA PHE A 218 7.78 19.44 -2.36
C PHE A 218 8.34 20.64 -3.15
N PHE A 219 9.36 20.42 -3.98
CA PHE A 219 9.98 21.47 -4.77
C PHE A 219 8.97 22.25 -5.62
N ASP A 220 8.08 21.52 -6.29
CA ASP A 220 6.93 22.07 -7.01
C ASP A 220 5.82 21.01 -7.14
N GLN A 221 4.68 21.42 -7.72
CA GLN A 221 3.54 20.54 -7.96
C GLN A 221 3.86 19.39 -8.92
N SER A 222 4.72 19.60 -9.91
CA SER A 222 5.10 18.57 -10.90
C SER A 222 5.93 17.47 -10.26
N HIS A 223 6.88 17.83 -9.39
CA HIS A 223 7.67 16.93 -8.57
C HIS A 223 6.76 16.11 -7.64
N PHE A 224 5.81 16.77 -6.97
CA PHE A 224 4.80 16.10 -6.16
C PHE A 224 3.99 15.07 -6.97
N ILE A 225 3.36 15.48 -8.08
CA ILE A 225 2.52 14.61 -8.91
C ILE A 225 3.31 13.42 -9.44
N LYS A 226 4.53 13.66 -9.95
CA LYS A 226 5.41 12.60 -10.48
C LYS A 226 5.71 11.57 -9.41
N TYR A 227 6.07 12.00 -8.20
CA TYR A 227 6.42 11.09 -7.13
C TYR A 227 5.18 10.39 -6.55
N PHE A 228 4.07 11.10 -6.36
CA PHE A 228 2.80 10.55 -5.89
C PHE A 228 2.29 9.45 -6.84
N LYS A 229 2.27 9.72 -8.14
CA LYS A 229 1.88 8.74 -9.16
C LYS A 229 2.80 7.52 -9.17
N LYS A 230 4.11 7.71 -8.94
CA LYS A 230 5.07 6.62 -8.90
C LYS A 230 4.82 5.67 -7.72
N ILE A 231 4.46 6.18 -6.55
CA ILE A 231 4.17 5.35 -5.36
C ILE A 231 2.78 4.73 -5.43
N TRP A 232 1.76 5.52 -5.73
CA TRP A 232 0.36 5.11 -5.57
C TRP A 232 -0.30 4.59 -6.86
N ALA A 233 0.38 4.68 -8.00
CA ALA A 233 -0.14 4.40 -9.35
C ALA A 233 -1.42 5.17 -9.75
N ILE A 234 -1.84 6.13 -8.92
CA ILE A 234 -2.96 7.03 -9.16
C ILE A 234 -2.46 8.48 -9.15
N ILE A 235 -3.19 9.38 -9.81
CA ILE A 235 -2.86 10.81 -9.81
C ILE A 235 -3.56 11.50 -8.64
N PRO A 236 -2.98 12.55 -8.01
CA PRO A 236 -3.64 13.30 -6.94
C PRO A 236 -5.08 13.72 -7.25
N LYS A 237 -5.34 14.10 -8.50
CA LYS A 237 -6.66 14.51 -8.99
C LYS A 237 -7.74 13.41 -8.87
N SER A 238 -7.38 12.13 -8.89
CA SER A 238 -8.37 11.04 -8.72
C SER A 238 -8.83 10.89 -7.26
N LEU A 239 -8.16 11.55 -6.32
CA LEU A 239 -8.52 11.59 -4.90
C LEU A 239 -9.39 12.81 -4.56
N ASP A 240 -9.54 13.73 -5.50
CA ASP A 240 -10.35 14.93 -5.34
C ASP A 240 -11.84 14.56 -5.39
N LYS A 241 -12.54 14.77 -4.26
CA LYS A 241 -13.97 14.52 -4.11
C LYS A 241 -14.83 15.34 -5.07
N SER A 242 -14.32 16.46 -5.59
CA SER A 242 -15.03 17.30 -6.56
C SER A 242 -15.09 16.70 -7.98
N ILE A 243 -14.36 15.62 -8.25
CA ILE A 243 -14.18 15.02 -9.58
C ILE A 243 -14.58 13.54 -9.58
N ILE A 244 -15.59 13.15 -8.79
CA ILE A 244 -16.13 11.78 -8.84
C ILE A 244 -16.98 11.56 -10.10
N PHE A 245 -17.34 12.61 -10.86
CA PHE A 245 -18.26 12.52 -12.00
C PHE A 245 -17.61 12.34 -13.39
N LEU A 246 -16.28 12.42 -13.53
CA LEU A 246 -15.65 12.46 -14.87
C LEU A 246 -14.93 11.18 -15.33
N PHE A 247 -14.83 10.14 -14.49
CA PHE A 247 -14.11 8.91 -14.84
C PHE A 247 -14.99 7.70 -15.21
N LEU A 248 -16.30 7.90 -15.43
CA LEU A 248 -17.20 6.87 -15.96
C LEU A 248 -17.32 6.86 -17.49
N ASN A 249 -16.45 7.56 -18.23
CA ASN A 249 -16.53 7.63 -19.69
C ASN A 249 -15.23 7.11 -20.34
N PRO A 250 -15.23 5.94 -21.01
CA PRO A 250 -14.01 5.28 -21.50
C PRO A 250 -13.40 5.92 -22.77
N PHE A 251 -13.78 7.16 -23.15
CA PHE A 251 -13.45 7.71 -24.46
C PHE A 251 -12.56 8.95 -24.50
N ILE A 252 -12.01 9.45 -23.39
CA ILE A 252 -11.19 10.67 -23.42
C ILE A 252 -9.91 10.50 -22.62
N MET A 253 -8.83 10.09 -23.29
CA MET A 253 -7.47 10.58 -23.04
C MET A 253 -6.53 10.17 -24.19
N ASN A 254 -6.81 10.69 -25.39
CA ASN A 254 -5.77 10.91 -26.39
C ASN A 254 -5.32 12.37 -26.24
N PHE A 255 -4.30 12.60 -25.41
CA PHE A 255 -3.58 13.87 -25.40
C PHE A 255 -2.13 13.62 -25.81
N GLY A 256 -1.88 13.97 -27.08
CA GLY A 256 -0.64 14.59 -27.52
C GLY A 256 0.59 13.69 -27.62
N LYS A 257 0.79 13.09 -28.79
CA LYS A 257 2.11 13.12 -29.42
C LYS A 257 2.02 14.03 -30.65
N LYS A 258 2.97 14.96 -30.73
CA LYS A 258 3.26 15.73 -31.94
C LYS A 258 3.49 14.79 -33.12
#